data_AF-A0A1G2Z1K4-F1
#
_entry.id   AF-A0A1G2Z1K4-F1
#
_cell.length_a   1.000
_cell.length_b   1.000
_cell.length_c   1.000
_cell.angle_alpha   90.00
_cell.angle_beta   90.00
_cell.angle_gamma   90.00
#
_symmetry.space_group_name_H-M   'P 1'
#
loop_
_entity.id
_entity.type
_entity.pdbx_description
1 polymer ?
#
loop_
_entity_poly.entity_id
_entity_poly.type
_entity_poly.pdbx_seq_one_letter_code
_entity_poly.pdbx_strand_id
1 'polypeptide(L)'
;MPLMKTYYVVKPLIPRRVQLLLRRMRMRRMLPGCRHAWPVCPRAGRAPDGWTGWPGNKRFALVLTHDVDTSRGQDRCERLVSIEEKLGLRSALFFVPERYSVSSSLRHQLVSRGFEIGVHGLKHDGKLYSSREVFENRAVRINHYLRQWNCCGFRSPAMHHNLDWLQRLDIAYDASTFDTDPFEPQPQGMGTIFPFHVPGNGDHDGYVDLPYTLPQDSTLFILMKEKGSGIWREKLDWVVRHGGMALMLTHPDYMEFDGRPAFDTYPAAHYQEFLEYVQSRYAGQYWHALPRDVARFWLTHQTKQEELTDYAEPRGHTLHA
;
A
#
# COMPACT_ATOMS: atom_id res chain seq x y z
N MET A 1 -2.15 19.58 12.99
CA MET A 1 -2.73 18.58 13.93
C MET A 1 -4.16 18.87 14.42
N PRO A 2 -4.60 20.11 14.74
CA PRO A 2 -5.94 20.34 15.31
C PRO A 2 -7.09 19.96 14.36
N LEU A 3 -6.95 20.30 13.07
CA LEU A 3 -7.97 20.06 12.05
C LEU A 3 -8.29 18.57 11.84
N MET A 4 -7.27 17.70 11.94
CA MET A 4 -7.46 16.25 11.82
C MET A 4 -8.22 15.67 13.02
N LYS A 5 -7.89 16.10 14.25
CA LYS A 5 -8.59 15.65 15.46
C LYS A 5 -10.08 16.02 15.40
N THR A 6 -10.40 17.27 15.03
CA THR A 6 -11.79 17.71 14.88
C THR A 6 -12.52 16.96 13.76
N TYR A 7 -11.86 16.71 12.63
CA TYR A 7 -12.44 15.92 11.53
C TYR A 7 -12.85 14.51 11.98
N TYR A 8 -12.00 13.76 12.68
CA TYR A 8 -12.34 12.39 13.11
C TYR A 8 -13.38 12.34 14.23
N VAL A 9 -13.60 13.42 14.97
CA VAL A 9 -14.70 13.54 15.95
C VAL A 9 -16.05 13.80 15.26
N VAL A 10 -16.07 14.67 14.24
CA VAL A 10 -17.31 15.07 13.55
C VAL A 10 -17.69 14.09 12.43
N LYS A 11 -16.71 13.44 11.78
CA LYS A 11 -16.90 12.53 10.65
C LYS A 11 -17.99 11.48 10.88
N PRO A 12 -18.10 10.80 12.04
CA PRO A 12 -19.16 9.82 12.28
C PRO A 12 -20.57 10.39 12.21
N LEU A 13 -20.75 11.70 12.46
CA LEU A 13 -22.05 12.39 12.42
C LEU A 13 -22.48 12.76 11.00
N ILE A 14 -21.55 12.78 10.04
CA ILE A 14 -21.84 13.13 8.65
C ILE A 14 -22.24 11.85 7.91
N PRO A 15 -23.42 11.76 7.28
CA PRO A 15 -23.80 10.58 6.51
C PRO A 15 -22.77 10.22 5.44
N ARG A 16 -22.47 8.93 5.25
CA ARG A 16 -21.43 8.46 4.32
C ARG A 16 -21.60 9.02 2.90
N ARG A 17 -22.84 9.13 2.41
CA ARG A 17 -23.14 9.72 1.10
C ARG A 17 -22.68 11.18 1.00
N VAL A 18 -22.90 11.97 2.05
CA VAL A 18 -22.47 13.37 2.12
C VAL A 18 -20.95 13.46 2.21
N GLN A 19 -20.30 12.64 3.05
CA GLN A 19 -18.82 12.57 3.11
C GLN A 19 -18.21 12.32 1.73
N LEU A 20 -18.73 11.33 1.01
CA LEU A 20 -18.25 10.98 -0.32
C LEU A 20 -18.54 12.07 -1.35
N LEU A 21 -19.72 12.71 -1.31
CA LEU A 21 -20.03 13.83 -2.21
C LEU A 21 -19.04 15.00 -2.02
N LEU A 22 -18.76 15.38 -0.78
CA LEU A 22 -17.79 16.44 -0.46
C LEU A 22 -16.38 16.05 -0.91
N ARG A 23 -15.95 14.80 -0.69
CA ARG A 23 -14.66 14.30 -1.18
C ARG A 23 -14.57 14.34 -2.70
N ARG A 24 -15.64 13.96 -3.42
CA ARG A 24 -15.71 14.05 -4.88
C ARG A 24 -15.59 15.49 -5.37
N MET A 25 -16.29 16.43 -4.73
CA MET A 25 -16.20 17.86 -5.07
C MET A 25 -14.79 18.41 -4.86
N ARG A 26 -14.17 18.10 -3.72
CA ARG A 26 -12.79 18.51 -3.43
C ARG A 26 -11.80 17.93 -4.45
N MET A 27 -11.88 16.64 -4.71
CA MET A 27 -11.01 15.95 -5.66
C MET A 27 -11.15 16.54 -7.08
N ARG A 28 -12.37 16.80 -7.57
CA ARG A 28 -12.58 17.47 -8.87
C ARG A 28 -11.93 18.85 -8.96
N ARG A 29 -11.89 19.60 -7.86
CA ARG A 29 -11.19 20.90 -7.79
C ARG A 29 -9.67 20.75 -7.78
N MET A 30 -9.14 19.72 -7.11
CA MET A 30 -7.70 19.47 -7.00
C MET A 30 -7.10 18.86 -8.28
N LEU A 31 -7.88 18.03 -8.99
CA LEU A 31 -7.40 17.23 -10.11
C LEU A 31 -6.65 18.04 -11.19
N PRO A 32 -7.16 19.19 -11.70
CA PRO A 32 -6.44 19.97 -12.71
C PRO A 32 -5.04 20.40 -12.26
N GLY A 33 -4.89 20.79 -10.99
CA GLY A 33 -3.60 21.26 -10.46
C GLY A 33 -2.56 20.15 -10.28
N CYS A 34 -2.99 18.89 -10.22
CA CYS A 34 -2.10 17.76 -9.93
C CYS A 34 -1.81 16.88 -11.17
N ARG A 35 -2.38 17.19 -12.34
CA ARG A 35 -2.22 16.35 -13.57
C ARG A 35 -0.77 16.16 -14.03
N HIS A 36 0.11 17.08 -13.66
CA HIS A 36 1.53 17.00 -13.99
C HIS A 36 2.30 15.96 -13.16
N ALA A 37 1.70 15.47 -12.07
CA ALA A 37 2.33 14.57 -11.10
C ALA A 37 1.45 13.36 -10.70
N TRP A 38 0.25 13.22 -11.28
CA TRP A 38 -0.66 12.10 -11.04
C TRP A 38 -1.43 11.72 -12.32
N PRO A 39 -1.59 10.42 -12.65
CA PRO A 39 -1.13 9.26 -11.88
C PRO A 39 0.38 9.02 -12.00
N VAL A 40 1.02 9.61 -13.02
CA VAL A 40 2.45 9.48 -13.29
C VAL A 40 3.21 10.71 -12.77
N CYS A 41 4.25 10.48 -11.97
CA CYS A 41 5.24 11.47 -11.59
C CYS A 41 6.59 11.05 -12.20
N PRO A 42 7.10 11.74 -13.24
CA PRO A 42 8.33 11.32 -13.92
C PRO A 42 9.54 11.16 -13.00
N ARG A 43 9.65 12.00 -11.96
CA ARG A 43 10.75 11.96 -10.99
C ARG A 43 10.77 10.68 -10.14
N ALA A 44 9.63 10.03 -9.97
CA ALA A 44 9.51 8.80 -9.19
C ALA A 44 10.11 7.56 -9.88
N GLY A 45 10.47 7.66 -11.16
CA GLY A 45 11.03 6.56 -11.93
C GLY A 45 12.54 6.38 -11.80
N ARG A 46 13.24 7.22 -11.03
CA ARG A 46 14.70 7.06 -10.81
C ARG A 46 14.93 5.79 -9.99
N ALA A 47 15.67 4.84 -10.56
CA ALA A 47 16.11 3.66 -9.83
C ALA A 47 17.06 4.04 -8.68
N PRO A 48 17.03 3.32 -7.55
CA PRO A 48 18.01 3.48 -6.47
C PRO A 48 19.44 3.27 -6.97
N ASP A 49 20.39 3.90 -6.29
CA ASP A 49 21.81 3.72 -6.61
C ASP A 49 22.20 2.26 -6.31
N GLY A 50 22.96 1.64 -7.22
CA GLY A 50 23.28 0.21 -7.12
C GLY A 50 22.17 -0.74 -7.57
N TRP A 51 21.00 -0.27 -8.02
CA TRP A 51 19.91 -1.15 -8.45
C TRP A 51 20.31 -2.12 -9.58
N THR A 52 20.28 -3.43 -9.30
CA THR A 52 20.67 -4.50 -10.26
C THR A 52 19.51 -5.18 -10.97
N GLY A 53 18.27 -4.82 -10.64
CA GLY A 53 17.06 -5.43 -11.21
C GLY A 53 16.40 -6.49 -10.33
N TRP A 54 15.21 -6.93 -10.76
CA TRP A 54 14.39 -7.90 -10.03
C TRP A 54 14.85 -9.35 -10.25
N PRO A 55 14.56 -10.27 -9.32
CA PRO A 55 14.87 -11.69 -9.45
C PRO A 55 14.47 -12.29 -10.81
N GLY A 56 15.35 -13.08 -11.41
CA GLY A 56 15.09 -13.71 -12.72
C GLY A 56 15.05 -12.72 -13.88
N ASN A 57 15.75 -11.58 -13.77
CA ASN A 57 15.81 -10.51 -14.78
C ASN A 57 14.43 -10.02 -15.20
N LYS A 58 13.48 -10.01 -14.25
CA LYS A 58 12.13 -9.53 -14.51
C LYS A 58 12.15 -8.03 -14.70
N ARG A 59 11.31 -7.55 -15.61
CA ARG A 59 11.22 -6.14 -15.98
C ARG A 59 10.68 -5.30 -14.84
N PHE A 60 9.78 -5.83 -14.02
CA PHE A 60 9.16 -5.13 -12.90
C PHE A 60 8.69 -6.13 -11.83
N ALA A 61 8.40 -5.67 -10.62
CA ALA A 61 7.73 -6.48 -9.61
C ALA A 61 6.22 -6.24 -9.63
N LEU A 62 5.41 -7.29 -9.49
CA LEU A 62 3.94 -7.20 -9.38
C LEU A 62 3.52 -7.64 -7.98
N VAL A 63 3.01 -6.69 -7.19
CA VAL A 63 2.58 -6.90 -5.81
C VAL A 63 1.12 -6.50 -5.65
N LEU A 64 0.30 -7.44 -5.20
CA LEU A 64 -1.14 -7.24 -5.00
C LEU A 64 -1.43 -7.17 -3.50
N THR A 65 -2.13 -6.12 -3.07
CA THR A 65 -2.50 -5.95 -1.67
C THR A 65 -3.93 -5.46 -1.50
N HIS A 66 -4.56 -5.86 -0.40
CA HIS A 66 -5.95 -5.54 -0.09
C HIS A 66 -6.13 -5.12 1.36
N ASP A 67 -6.81 -4.01 1.58
CA ASP A 67 -7.19 -3.56 2.92
C ASP A 67 -8.62 -4.01 3.21
N VAL A 68 -8.75 -4.86 4.22
CA VAL A 68 -10.03 -5.39 4.69
C VAL A 68 -10.50 -4.50 5.84
N ASP A 69 -11.34 -3.55 5.49
CA ASP A 69 -11.70 -2.43 6.35
C ASP A 69 -12.78 -2.81 7.39
N THR A 70 -13.69 -3.70 6.99
CA THR A 70 -14.85 -4.12 7.77
C THR A 70 -15.19 -5.61 7.60
N SER A 71 -16.16 -6.10 8.36
CA SER A 71 -16.72 -7.45 8.16
C SER A 71 -17.27 -7.63 6.74
N ARG A 72 -17.82 -6.59 6.11
CA ARG A 72 -18.28 -6.64 4.71
C ARG A 72 -17.14 -6.98 3.75
N GLY A 73 -15.96 -6.39 3.96
CA GLY A 73 -14.77 -6.72 3.21
C GLY A 73 -14.32 -8.16 3.47
N GLN A 74 -14.35 -8.59 4.74
CA GLN A 74 -14.00 -9.95 5.13
C GLN A 74 -14.87 -10.99 4.42
N ASP A 75 -16.19 -10.79 4.38
CA ASP A 75 -17.16 -11.70 3.74
C ASP A 75 -16.94 -11.82 2.23
N ARG A 76 -16.21 -10.86 1.63
CA ARG A 76 -15.89 -10.80 0.20
C ARG A 76 -14.50 -11.31 -0.14
N CYS A 77 -13.65 -11.58 0.86
CA CYS A 77 -12.26 -11.99 0.66
C CYS A 77 -12.16 -13.25 -0.20
N GLU A 78 -12.98 -14.28 0.08
CA GLU A 78 -12.96 -15.54 -0.67
C GLU A 78 -13.19 -15.36 -2.17
N ARG A 79 -14.10 -14.45 -2.53
CA ARG A 79 -14.43 -14.15 -3.92
C ARG A 79 -13.32 -13.37 -4.61
N LEU A 80 -12.74 -12.40 -3.90
CA LEU A 80 -11.62 -11.62 -4.36
C LEU A 80 -10.42 -12.53 -4.66
N VAL A 81 -10.02 -13.38 -3.71
CA VAL A 81 -8.85 -14.24 -3.90
C VAL A 81 -9.10 -15.32 -4.96
N SER A 82 -10.35 -15.76 -5.14
CA SER A 82 -10.71 -16.67 -6.22
C SER A 82 -10.46 -16.09 -7.62
N ILE A 83 -10.56 -14.76 -7.80
CA ILE A 83 -10.18 -14.10 -9.07
C ILE A 83 -8.68 -14.25 -9.29
N GLU A 84 -7.88 -13.97 -8.26
CA GLU A 84 -6.42 -14.01 -8.34
C GLU A 84 -5.90 -15.43 -8.55
N GLU A 85 -6.44 -16.41 -7.83
CA GLU A 85 -6.01 -17.80 -7.94
C GLU A 85 -6.23 -18.37 -9.34
N LYS A 86 -7.36 -18.03 -9.99
CA LYS A 86 -7.65 -18.44 -11.37
C LYS A 86 -6.62 -17.91 -12.36
N LEU A 87 -5.94 -16.82 -12.03
CA LEU A 87 -4.88 -16.22 -12.85
C LEU A 87 -3.48 -16.63 -12.39
N GLY A 88 -3.36 -17.51 -11.39
CA GLY A 88 -2.09 -17.95 -10.82
C GLY A 88 -1.42 -16.89 -9.92
N LEU A 89 -2.19 -15.93 -9.40
CA LEU A 89 -1.70 -14.83 -8.59
C LEU A 89 -2.06 -15.00 -7.11
N ARG A 90 -1.34 -14.31 -6.24
CA ARG A 90 -1.53 -14.20 -4.79
C ARG A 90 -1.36 -12.77 -4.32
N SER A 91 -1.98 -12.44 -3.20
CA SER A 91 -1.95 -11.10 -2.61
C SER A 91 -1.72 -11.14 -1.11
N ALA A 92 -1.46 -9.96 -0.54
CA ALA A 92 -1.53 -9.73 0.89
C ALA A 92 -2.85 -9.07 1.28
N LEU A 93 -3.48 -9.57 2.35
CA LEU A 93 -4.71 -9.02 2.90
C LEU A 93 -4.44 -8.46 4.30
N PHE A 94 -4.69 -7.17 4.50
CA PHE A 94 -4.45 -6.46 5.76
C PHE A 94 -5.77 -6.26 6.51
N PHE A 95 -5.88 -6.79 7.73
CA PHE A 95 -7.12 -6.79 8.54
C PHE A 95 -7.02 -5.83 9.72
N VAL A 96 -8.14 -5.23 10.14
CA VAL A 96 -8.20 -4.31 11.29
C VAL A 96 -8.62 -5.07 12.56
N PRO A 97 -7.68 -5.49 13.44
CA PRO A 97 -7.95 -6.45 14.53
C PRO A 97 -9.00 -6.02 15.56
N GLU A 98 -9.08 -4.73 15.91
CA GLU A 98 -9.97 -4.22 16.97
C GLU A 98 -11.12 -3.37 16.44
N ARG A 99 -11.48 -3.54 15.17
CA ARG A 99 -12.65 -2.87 14.57
C ARG A 99 -13.81 -3.83 14.33
N TYR A 100 -13.52 -5.07 13.96
CA TYR A 100 -14.49 -6.13 13.75
C TYR A 100 -13.84 -7.49 14.11
N SER A 101 -14.66 -8.53 14.23
CA SER A 101 -14.14 -9.87 14.51
C SER A 101 -13.43 -10.43 13.28
N VAL A 102 -12.10 -10.42 13.31
CA VAL A 102 -11.27 -11.00 12.25
C VAL A 102 -11.26 -12.53 12.38
N SER A 103 -11.80 -13.21 11.38
CA SER A 103 -11.94 -14.67 11.40
C SER A 103 -10.57 -15.36 11.35
N SER A 104 -10.25 -16.17 12.37
CA SER A 104 -9.02 -16.96 12.39
C SER A 104 -9.03 -18.07 11.35
N SER A 105 -10.18 -18.71 11.11
CA SER A 105 -10.32 -19.75 10.09
C SER A 105 -10.04 -19.21 8.69
N LEU A 106 -10.59 -18.03 8.36
CA LEU A 106 -10.33 -17.36 7.09
C LEU A 106 -8.83 -17.05 6.94
N ARG A 107 -8.20 -16.44 7.95
CA ARG A 107 -6.76 -16.14 7.90
C ARG A 107 -5.92 -17.40 7.66
N HIS A 108 -6.22 -18.50 8.36
CA HIS A 108 -5.50 -19.77 8.17
C HIS A 108 -5.73 -20.37 6.78
N GLN A 109 -6.96 -20.31 6.26
CA GLN A 109 -7.27 -20.78 4.91
C GLN A 109 -6.50 -19.98 3.85
N LEU A 110 -6.51 -18.66 3.94
CA LEU A 110 -5.75 -17.78 3.05
C LEU A 110 -4.25 -18.10 3.08
N VAL A 111 -3.66 -18.24 4.27
CA VAL A 111 -2.23 -18.60 4.41
C VAL A 111 -1.94 -19.97 3.79
N SER A 112 -2.78 -20.98 4.04
CA SER A 112 -2.59 -22.33 3.46
C SER A 112 -2.65 -22.35 1.93
N ARG A 113 -3.31 -21.36 1.32
CA ARG A 113 -3.41 -21.18 -0.13
C ARG A 113 -2.28 -20.32 -0.71
N GLY A 114 -1.37 -19.83 0.14
CA GLY A 114 -0.21 -19.04 -0.27
C GLY A 114 -0.42 -17.53 -0.25
N PHE A 115 -1.50 -17.02 0.34
CA PHE A 115 -1.70 -15.59 0.54
C PHE A 115 -0.89 -15.07 1.74
N GLU A 116 -0.72 -13.76 1.81
CA GLU A 116 -0.17 -13.08 2.97
C GLU A 116 -1.26 -12.43 3.80
N ILE A 117 -1.08 -12.43 5.12
CA ILE A 117 -1.92 -11.70 6.07
C ILE A 117 -1.07 -10.58 6.66
N GLY A 118 -1.63 -9.38 6.79
CA GLY A 118 -0.99 -8.24 7.46
C GLY A 118 -1.92 -7.57 8.46
N VAL A 119 -1.35 -6.68 9.28
CA VAL A 119 -2.11 -5.88 10.25
C VAL A 119 -2.42 -4.49 9.67
N HIS A 120 -3.70 -4.13 9.60
CA HIS A 120 -4.16 -2.84 9.11
C HIS A 120 -4.48 -1.88 10.27
N GLY A 121 -3.46 -1.25 10.85
CA GLY A 121 -3.62 -0.43 12.04
C GLY A 121 -4.14 -1.22 13.24
N LEU A 122 -5.02 -0.61 14.04
CA LEU A 122 -5.63 -1.26 15.20
C LEU A 122 -7.17 -1.17 15.18
N LYS A 123 -7.69 0.06 15.10
CA LYS A 123 -9.12 0.38 15.20
C LYS A 123 -9.70 1.11 13.98
N HIS A 124 -8.84 1.61 13.10
CA HIS A 124 -9.22 2.49 11.98
C HIS A 124 -10.07 3.71 12.41
N ASP A 125 -9.78 4.28 13.60
CA ASP A 125 -10.51 5.40 14.20
C ASP A 125 -9.86 6.77 13.95
N GLY A 126 -8.78 6.81 13.19
CA GLY A 126 -8.00 8.03 12.90
C GLY A 126 -7.13 8.53 14.06
N LYS A 127 -7.03 7.78 15.16
CA LYS A 127 -6.31 8.22 16.37
C LYS A 127 -4.91 7.64 16.55
N LEU A 128 -4.49 6.69 15.69
CA LEU A 128 -3.21 5.98 15.83
C LEU A 128 -2.01 6.95 15.96
N TYR A 129 -1.97 8.00 15.14
CA TYR A 129 -0.91 9.01 15.13
C TYR A 129 -1.30 10.31 15.86
N SER A 130 -2.25 10.26 16.81
CA SER A 130 -2.77 11.48 17.46
C SER A 130 -1.81 12.10 18.50
N SER A 131 -0.91 11.29 19.05
CA SER A 131 0.22 11.63 19.91
C SER A 131 1.17 10.44 20.00
N ARG A 132 2.42 10.68 20.43
CA ARG A 132 3.43 9.62 20.59
C ARG A 132 3.00 8.58 21.63
N GLU A 133 2.48 9.04 22.77
CA GLU A 133 1.94 8.19 23.83
C GLU A 133 0.80 7.28 23.32
N VAL A 134 -0.13 7.82 22.53
CA VAL A 134 -1.21 7.00 21.93
C VAL A 134 -0.65 5.97 20.96
N PHE A 135 0.36 6.35 20.17
CA PHE A 135 1.00 5.42 19.25
C PHE A 135 1.72 4.30 19.99
N GLU A 136 2.58 4.61 20.96
CA GLU A 136 3.35 3.64 21.74
C GLU A 136 2.44 2.66 22.48
N ASN A 137 1.35 3.14 23.11
CA ASN A 137 0.36 2.28 23.73
C ASN A 137 -0.34 1.33 22.72
N ARG A 138 -0.62 1.81 21.51
CA ARG A 138 -1.24 0.99 20.45
C ARG A 138 -0.24 0.05 19.79
N ALA A 139 1.03 0.42 19.71
CA ALA A 139 2.11 -0.41 19.17
C ALA A 139 2.22 -1.73 19.94
N VAL A 140 2.10 -1.72 21.27
CA VAL A 140 2.07 -2.94 22.10
C VAL A 140 0.98 -3.91 21.63
N ARG A 141 -0.23 -3.40 21.36
CA ARG A 141 -1.36 -4.20 20.86
C ARG A 141 -1.16 -4.65 19.41
N ILE A 142 -0.64 -3.79 18.55
CA ILE A 142 -0.32 -4.12 17.15
C ILE A 142 0.72 -5.25 17.10
N ASN A 143 1.79 -5.16 17.89
CA ASN A 143 2.83 -6.19 17.98
C ASN A 143 2.30 -7.50 18.55
N HIS A 144 1.35 -7.44 19.48
CA HIS A 144 0.63 -8.64 19.91
C HIS A 144 -0.09 -9.33 18.74
N TYR A 145 -0.80 -8.58 17.89
CA TYR A 145 -1.47 -9.15 16.71
C TYR A 145 -0.49 -9.61 15.63
N LEU A 146 0.61 -8.91 15.38
CA LEU A 146 1.66 -9.34 14.46
C LEU A 146 2.20 -10.72 14.87
N ARG A 147 2.52 -10.91 16.16
CA ARG A 147 2.93 -12.21 16.72
C ARG A 147 1.82 -13.25 16.66
N GLN A 148 0.61 -12.91 17.10
CA GLN A 148 -0.52 -13.85 17.17
C GLN A 148 -0.92 -14.35 15.77
N TRP A 149 -0.86 -13.49 14.76
CA TRP A 149 -1.21 -13.83 13.37
C TRP A 149 -0.02 -14.37 12.58
N ASN A 150 1.17 -14.40 13.19
CA ASN A 150 2.42 -14.79 12.58
C ASN A 150 2.66 -14.06 11.24
N CYS A 151 2.54 -12.73 11.27
CA CYS A 151 2.76 -11.88 10.12
C CYS A 151 3.76 -10.75 10.42
N CYS A 152 4.30 -10.17 9.35
CA CYS A 152 5.39 -9.20 9.43
C CYS A 152 5.10 -7.90 8.66
N GLY A 153 3.88 -7.76 8.14
CA GLY A 153 3.45 -6.63 7.33
C GLY A 153 2.46 -5.74 8.04
N PHE A 154 2.66 -4.43 7.92
CA PHE A 154 1.76 -3.42 8.46
C PHE A 154 1.29 -2.43 7.40
N ARG A 155 0.07 -1.92 7.58
CA ARG A 155 -0.45 -0.80 6.82
C ARG A 155 -1.33 0.08 7.68
N SER A 156 -1.10 1.38 7.61
CA SER A 156 -1.86 2.36 8.36
C SER A 156 -3.20 2.71 7.70
N PRO A 157 -4.28 2.81 8.47
CA PRO A 157 -5.53 3.42 8.04
C PRO A 157 -5.35 4.78 7.37
N ALA A 158 -5.94 4.95 6.18
CA ALA A 158 -5.90 6.18 5.39
C ALA A 158 -4.48 6.71 5.13
N MET A 159 -3.52 5.79 4.98
CA MET A 159 -2.13 6.06 4.62
C MET A 159 -1.43 7.06 5.53
N HIS A 160 -1.94 7.24 6.76
CA HIS A 160 -1.27 8.05 7.76
C HIS A 160 0.03 7.38 8.13
N HIS A 161 1.12 8.12 8.19
CA HIS A 161 2.40 7.53 8.54
C HIS A 161 3.24 8.49 9.39
N ASN A 162 4.12 7.88 10.16
CA ASN A 162 5.26 8.54 10.79
C ASN A 162 6.35 7.47 10.86
N LEU A 163 7.33 7.55 9.94
CA LEU A 163 8.31 6.48 9.75
C LEU A 163 9.16 6.22 11.00
N ASP A 164 9.45 7.26 11.78
CA ASP A 164 10.17 7.14 13.05
C ASP A 164 9.34 6.37 14.08
N TRP A 165 8.04 6.68 14.21
CA TRP A 165 7.19 5.98 15.17
C TRP A 165 6.94 4.53 14.76
N LEU A 166 6.83 4.26 13.46
CA LEU A 166 6.63 2.91 12.92
C LEU A 166 7.76 1.95 13.31
N GLN A 167 8.95 2.42 13.67
CA GLN A 167 10.03 1.59 14.19
C GLN A 167 9.67 0.87 15.50
N ARG A 168 8.66 1.34 16.24
CA ARG A 168 8.15 0.65 17.44
C ARG A 168 7.34 -0.62 17.10
N LEU A 169 7.07 -0.88 15.83
CA LEU A 169 6.36 -2.08 15.40
C LEU A 169 7.33 -3.21 15.05
N ASP A 170 6.97 -4.44 15.41
CA ASP A 170 7.76 -5.64 15.11
C ASP A 170 7.48 -6.11 13.66
N ILE A 171 7.85 -5.29 12.67
CA ILE A 171 7.55 -5.49 11.25
C ILE A 171 8.81 -5.68 10.40
N ALA A 172 8.67 -6.46 9.33
CA ALA A 172 9.67 -6.53 8.27
C ALA A 172 9.43 -5.44 7.22
N TYR A 173 8.17 -5.03 7.03
CA TYR A 173 7.82 -3.98 6.10
C TYR A 173 6.57 -3.17 6.50
N ASP A 174 6.56 -1.92 6.06
CA ASP A 174 5.40 -1.04 6.06
C ASP A 174 4.92 -0.81 4.62
N ALA A 175 3.60 -0.71 4.44
CA ALA A 175 3.00 -0.35 3.17
C ALA A 175 1.99 0.79 3.32
N SER A 176 2.29 1.76 4.21
CA SER A 176 1.45 2.92 4.52
C SER A 176 1.74 4.14 3.63
N THR A 177 2.69 4.04 2.71
CA THR A 177 3.14 5.16 1.88
C THR A 177 2.85 4.88 0.40
N PHE A 178 3.20 5.83 -0.46
CA PHE A 178 2.92 5.78 -1.88
C PHE A 178 3.89 6.63 -2.68
N ASP A 179 4.01 6.37 -3.98
CA ASP A 179 4.87 7.14 -4.86
C ASP A 179 4.33 8.56 -5.08
N THR A 180 3.05 8.68 -5.47
CA THR A 180 2.31 9.92 -5.68
C THR A 180 0.80 9.72 -5.50
N ASP A 181 0.23 10.39 -4.50
CA ASP A 181 -1.23 10.46 -4.33
C ASP A 181 -1.63 11.80 -3.68
N PRO A 182 -2.06 12.79 -4.47
CA PRO A 182 -2.43 14.10 -3.95
C PRO A 182 -3.78 14.08 -3.21
N PHE A 183 -4.51 12.96 -3.21
CA PHE A 183 -5.86 12.86 -2.66
C PHE A 183 -5.90 12.26 -1.25
N GLU A 184 -4.79 11.70 -0.78
CA GLU A 184 -4.65 11.18 0.57
C GLU A 184 -4.66 12.30 1.63
N PRO A 185 -5.06 12.00 2.89
CA PRO A 185 -5.09 12.99 3.96
C PRO A 185 -3.71 13.60 4.27
N GLN A 186 -2.65 12.80 4.11
CA GLN A 186 -1.24 13.21 4.16
C GLN A 186 -0.67 13.05 2.74
N PRO A 187 -0.77 14.07 1.85
CA PRO A 187 -0.51 13.92 0.42
C PRO A 187 0.99 13.89 0.06
N GLN A 188 1.87 13.71 1.05
CA GLN A 188 3.31 13.60 0.84
C GLN A 188 3.63 12.19 0.35
N GLY A 189 3.83 12.04 -0.96
CA GLY A 189 4.35 10.81 -1.53
C GLY A 189 5.87 10.71 -1.37
N MET A 190 6.39 9.48 -1.44
CA MET A 190 7.82 9.18 -1.33
C MET A 190 8.60 9.50 -2.61
N GLY A 191 7.90 9.76 -3.72
CA GLY A 191 8.55 10.12 -4.97
C GLY A 191 9.46 9.03 -5.51
N THR A 192 9.12 7.76 -5.27
CA THR A 192 9.80 6.58 -5.79
C THR A 192 8.80 5.46 -6.07
N ILE A 193 8.99 4.73 -7.16
CA ILE A 193 8.27 3.47 -7.44
C ILE A 193 9.01 2.22 -6.98
N PHE A 194 10.08 2.39 -6.23
CA PHE A 194 10.88 1.32 -5.67
C PHE A 194 10.68 1.26 -4.15
N PRO A 195 10.80 0.07 -3.55
CA PRO A 195 10.99 -0.04 -2.11
C PRO A 195 12.20 0.77 -1.63
N PHE A 196 12.26 1.04 -0.34
CA PHE A 196 13.45 1.61 0.29
C PHE A 196 13.55 1.18 1.74
N HIS A 197 14.77 1.18 2.28
CA HIS A 197 15.00 0.86 3.67
C HIS A 197 14.76 2.10 4.54
N VAL A 198 13.97 1.94 5.60
CA VAL A 198 13.88 2.92 6.68
C VAL A 198 14.87 2.48 7.76
N PRO A 199 16.02 3.18 7.91
CA PRO A 199 17.03 2.76 8.86
C PRO A 199 16.52 2.86 10.29
N GLY A 200 16.90 1.87 11.09
CA GLY A 200 16.64 1.84 12.51
C GLY A 200 17.34 2.96 13.28
N ASN A 201 16.83 3.28 14.46
CA ASN A 201 17.36 4.31 15.36
C ASN A 201 18.22 3.75 16.52
N GLY A 202 18.85 2.58 16.32
CA GLY A 202 19.75 1.93 17.27
C GLY A 202 19.05 0.92 18.21
N ASP A 203 17.79 1.17 18.57
CA ASP A 203 16.96 0.23 19.34
C ASP A 203 16.22 -0.79 18.46
N HIS A 204 16.19 -0.54 17.14
CA HIS A 204 15.44 -1.30 16.15
C HIS A 204 16.29 -1.47 14.89
N ASP A 205 16.15 -2.59 14.19
CA ASP A 205 16.94 -2.92 12.99
C ASP A 205 16.50 -2.13 11.73
N GLY A 206 15.37 -1.43 11.79
CA GLY A 206 14.73 -0.80 10.64
C GLY A 206 13.73 -1.72 9.96
N TYR A 207 13.13 -1.24 8.87
CA TYR A 207 12.15 -1.98 8.09
C TYR A 207 12.17 -1.52 6.62
N VAL A 208 11.57 -2.30 5.73
CA VAL A 208 11.42 -1.89 4.32
C VAL A 208 10.08 -1.18 4.13
N ASP A 209 10.09 0.00 3.54
CA ASP A 209 8.88 0.67 3.10
C ASP A 209 8.54 0.25 1.65
N LEU A 210 7.28 -0.13 1.44
CA LEU A 210 6.73 -0.55 0.16
C LEU A 210 5.65 0.45 -0.27
N PRO A 211 6.02 1.55 -0.96
CA PRO A 211 5.04 2.51 -1.43
C PRO A 211 4.09 1.86 -2.43
N TYR A 212 2.78 2.05 -2.29
CA TYR A 212 1.90 1.71 -3.41
C TYR A 212 2.19 2.62 -4.59
N THR A 213 2.12 2.07 -5.79
CA THR A 213 2.49 2.77 -7.02
C THR A 213 1.37 2.80 -8.04
N LEU A 214 0.32 2.00 -7.84
CA LEU A 214 -0.92 2.10 -8.60
C LEU A 214 -1.97 2.82 -7.74
N PRO A 215 -2.67 3.84 -8.28
CA PRO A 215 -3.68 4.56 -7.51
C PRO A 215 -4.73 3.64 -6.89
N GLN A 216 -5.22 3.96 -5.70
CA GLN A 216 -6.18 3.09 -5.01
C GLN A 216 -7.52 2.98 -5.75
N ASP A 217 -8.15 1.82 -5.64
CA ASP A 217 -9.51 1.55 -6.14
C ASP A 217 -10.55 2.56 -5.61
N SER A 218 -10.41 2.98 -4.35
CA SER A 218 -11.30 3.92 -3.70
C SER A 218 -11.23 5.31 -4.36
N THR A 219 -10.03 5.75 -4.73
CA THR A 219 -9.81 6.98 -5.50
C THR A 219 -10.43 6.85 -6.89
N LEU A 220 -10.09 5.80 -7.63
CA LEU A 220 -10.53 5.65 -9.02
C LEU A 220 -12.05 5.42 -9.15
N PHE A 221 -12.60 4.46 -8.44
CA PHE A 221 -13.98 4.02 -8.70
C PHE A 221 -15.01 4.62 -7.75
N ILE A 222 -14.61 4.96 -6.52
CA ILE A 222 -15.53 5.58 -5.56
C ILE A 222 -15.54 7.10 -5.68
N LEU A 223 -14.37 7.74 -5.83
CA LEU A 223 -14.27 9.19 -5.94
C LEU A 223 -14.33 9.69 -7.39
N MET A 224 -13.47 9.19 -8.28
CA MET A 224 -13.45 9.61 -9.69
C MET A 224 -14.59 9.03 -10.51
N LYS A 225 -15.14 7.88 -10.09
CA LYS A 225 -16.20 7.16 -10.81
C LYS A 225 -15.74 6.73 -12.21
N GLU A 226 -14.45 6.38 -12.32
CA GLU A 226 -13.89 5.75 -13.51
C GLU A 226 -14.71 4.54 -13.92
N LYS A 227 -14.76 4.28 -15.23
CA LYS A 227 -15.60 3.24 -15.84
C LYS A 227 -14.82 1.99 -16.23
N GLY A 228 -13.52 1.95 -15.95
CA GLY A 228 -12.64 0.83 -16.24
C GLY A 228 -11.23 1.08 -15.74
N SER A 229 -10.33 0.13 -16.01
CA SER A 229 -8.96 0.11 -15.50
C SER A 229 -7.96 0.98 -16.27
N GLY A 230 -8.42 1.95 -17.08
CA GLY A 230 -7.56 2.76 -17.96
C GLY A 230 -6.39 3.45 -17.23
N ILE A 231 -6.67 4.12 -16.11
CA ILE A 231 -5.64 4.80 -15.30
C ILE A 231 -4.63 3.80 -14.70
N TRP A 232 -5.11 2.63 -14.25
CA TRP A 232 -4.21 1.57 -13.78
C TRP A 232 -3.31 1.05 -14.88
N ARG A 233 -3.83 0.83 -16.09
CA ARG A 233 -3.05 0.36 -17.25
C ARG A 233 -1.98 1.39 -17.65
N GLU A 234 -2.36 2.66 -17.75
CA GLU A 234 -1.43 3.76 -18.06
C GLU A 234 -0.28 3.82 -17.03
N LYS A 235 -0.61 3.79 -15.74
CA LYS A 235 0.38 3.84 -14.67
C LYS A 235 1.27 2.60 -14.67
N LEU A 236 0.69 1.41 -14.84
CA LEU A 236 1.45 0.16 -14.96
C LEU A 236 2.45 0.23 -16.12
N ASP A 237 2.02 0.61 -17.32
CA ASP A 237 2.90 0.71 -18.49
C ASP A 237 4.07 1.66 -18.24
N TRP A 238 3.83 2.74 -17.50
CA TRP A 238 4.90 3.64 -17.06
C TRP A 238 5.84 2.99 -16.04
N VAL A 239 5.33 2.31 -15.00
CA VAL A 239 6.15 1.56 -14.02
C VAL A 239 7.03 0.52 -14.72
N VAL A 240 6.46 -0.24 -15.66
CA VAL A 240 7.17 -1.28 -16.43
C VAL A 240 8.32 -0.69 -17.26
N ARG A 241 8.15 0.52 -17.82
CA ARG A 241 9.22 1.21 -18.57
C ARG A 241 10.39 1.64 -17.69
N HIS A 242 10.14 1.89 -16.41
CA HIS A 242 11.15 2.37 -15.45
C HIS A 242 11.67 1.26 -14.54
N GLY A 243 11.18 0.04 -14.72
CA GLY A 243 11.62 -1.13 -13.96
C GLY A 243 11.20 -1.15 -12.49
N GLY A 244 10.16 -0.40 -12.12
CA GLY A 244 9.73 -0.26 -10.72
C GLY A 244 8.94 -1.44 -10.16
N MET A 245 8.41 -1.26 -8.96
CA MET A 245 7.42 -2.12 -8.35
C MET A 245 6.02 -1.62 -8.69
N ALA A 246 5.19 -2.46 -9.30
CA ALA A 246 3.75 -2.23 -9.46
C ALA A 246 3.03 -2.79 -8.23
N LEU A 247 2.87 -1.97 -7.19
CA LEU A 247 2.14 -2.33 -5.99
C LEU A 247 0.74 -1.73 -6.04
N MET A 248 -0.27 -2.60 -6.02
CA MET A 248 -1.68 -2.24 -6.00
C MET A 248 -2.25 -2.34 -4.59
N LEU A 249 -3.09 -1.36 -4.23
CA LEU A 249 -3.94 -1.38 -3.05
C LEU A 249 -5.41 -1.30 -3.47
N THR A 250 -6.19 -2.35 -3.19
CA THR A 250 -7.65 -2.34 -3.35
C THR A 250 -8.38 -2.76 -2.08
N HIS A 251 -9.71 -2.67 -2.06
CA HIS A 251 -10.49 -3.00 -0.87
C HIS A 251 -11.69 -3.88 -1.24
N PRO A 252 -11.80 -5.12 -0.73
CA PRO A 252 -12.99 -5.94 -0.93
C PRO A 252 -14.26 -5.26 -0.39
N ASP A 253 -14.12 -4.35 0.57
CA ASP A 253 -15.20 -3.50 1.09
C ASP A 253 -15.93 -2.70 0.00
N TYR A 254 -15.25 -2.34 -1.09
CA TYR A 254 -15.80 -1.53 -2.17
C TYR A 254 -16.17 -2.38 -3.40
N MET A 255 -15.74 -3.64 -3.48
CA MET A 255 -16.01 -4.50 -4.63
C MET A 255 -17.41 -5.10 -4.58
N GLU A 256 -18.20 -4.86 -5.62
CA GLU A 256 -19.48 -5.50 -5.86
C GLU A 256 -19.33 -6.60 -6.91
N PHE A 257 -19.76 -7.81 -6.57
CA PHE A 257 -19.52 -9.00 -7.39
C PHE A 257 -20.78 -9.57 -8.04
N ASP A 258 -21.98 -9.41 -7.43
CA ASP A 258 -23.24 -10.03 -7.89
C ASP A 258 -24.36 -9.02 -8.15
N GLY A 259 -24.04 -7.81 -8.60
CA GLY A 259 -25.09 -6.85 -8.86
C GLY A 259 -24.66 -5.47 -9.27
N ARG A 260 -25.61 -4.55 -9.16
CA ARG A 260 -25.38 -3.13 -9.43
C ARG A 260 -24.62 -2.52 -8.25
N PRO A 261 -23.48 -1.85 -8.50
CA PRO A 261 -22.77 -1.16 -7.44
C PRO A 261 -23.65 -0.12 -6.74
N ALA A 262 -23.63 -0.15 -5.40
CA ALA A 262 -24.09 0.92 -4.55
C ALA A 262 -23.22 2.19 -4.70
N PHE A 263 -23.61 3.25 -3.99
CA PHE A 263 -22.98 4.57 -4.10
C PHE A 263 -21.49 4.59 -3.72
N ASP A 264 -21.10 3.70 -2.80
CA ASP A 264 -19.77 3.51 -2.20
C ASP A 264 -19.07 2.21 -2.65
N THR A 265 -19.58 1.55 -3.70
CA THR A 265 -18.98 0.35 -4.28
C THR A 265 -18.75 0.49 -5.79
N TYR A 266 -18.03 -0.44 -6.41
CA TYR A 266 -17.78 -0.54 -7.84
C TYR A 266 -17.75 -2.01 -8.32
N PRO A 267 -17.91 -2.30 -9.63
CA PRO A 267 -17.89 -3.67 -10.13
C PRO A 267 -16.51 -4.31 -9.93
N ALA A 268 -16.46 -5.49 -9.29
CA ALA A 268 -15.24 -6.27 -9.14
C ALA A 268 -14.60 -6.64 -10.51
N ALA A 269 -15.39 -6.62 -11.58
CA ALA A 269 -14.93 -6.80 -12.96
C ALA A 269 -13.79 -5.83 -13.34
N HIS A 270 -13.76 -4.59 -12.84
CA HIS A 270 -12.67 -3.66 -13.12
C HIS A 270 -11.31 -4.17 -12.60
N TYR A 271 -11.32 -4.87 -11.46
CA TYR A 271 -10.13 -5.51 -10.90
C TYR A 271 -9.72 -6.71 -11.74
N GLN A 272 -10.67 -7.60 -12.06
CA GLN A 272 -10.43 -8.77 -12.90
C GLN A 272 -9.88 -8.38 -14.28
N GLU A 273 -10.50 -7.43 -14.98
CA GLU A 273 -10.07 -6.91 -16.28
C GLU A 273 -8.66 -6.29 -16.25
N PHE A 274 -8.23 -5.76 -15.10
CA PHE A 274 -6.87 -5.28 -14.92
C PHE A 274 -5.88 -6.43 -14.77
N LEU A 275 -6.19 -7.44 -13.96
CA LEU A 275 -5.31 -8.61 -13.80
C LEU A 275 -5.18 -9.41 -15.11
N GLU A 276 -6.27 -9.56 -15.85
CA GLU A 276 -6.27 -10.17 -17.20
C GLU A 276 -5.43 -9.35 -18.19
N TYR A 277 -5.46 -8.03 -18.09
CA TYR A 277 -4.56 -7.16 -18.87
C TYR A 277 -3.09 -7.38 -18.49
N VAL A 278 -2.77 -7.47 -17.20
CA VAL A 278 -1.40 -7.76 -16.73
C VAL A 278 -0.92 -9.11 -17.28
N GLN A 279 -1.75 -10.15 -17.18
CA GLN A 279 -1.41 -11.48 -17.65
C GLN A 279 -1.21 -11.49 -19.18
N SER A 280 -2.17 -10.95 -19.95
CA SER A 280 -2.10 -10.94 -21.41
C SER A 280 -0.93 -10.12 -21.97
N ARG A 281 -0.61 -8.97 -21.35
CA ARG A 281 0.41 -8.04 -21.86
C ARG A 281 1.82 -8.33 -21.35
N TYR A 282 1.92 -8.83 -20.12
CA TYR A 282 3.19 -8.89 -19.37
C TYR A 282 3.51 -10.26 -18.77
N ALA A 283 2.78 -11.33 -19.14
CA ALA A 283 3.15 -12.70 -18.73
C ALA A 283 4.64 -12.98 -18.97
N GLY A 284 5.27 -13.59 -17.96
CA GLY A 284 6.70 -13.90 -17.98
C GLY A 284 7.64 -12.71 -17.76
N GLN A 285 7.15 -11.48 -17.78
CA GLN A 285 7.98 -10.27 -17.65
C GLN A 285 8.02 -9.69 -16.24
N TYR A 286 7.08 -10.04 -15.36
CA TYR A 286 7.08 -9.60 -13.96
C TYR A 286 7.62 -10.66 -13.01
N TRP A 287 8.19 -10.19 -11.90
CA TRP A 287 8.35 -10.98 -10.70
C TRP A 287 7.10 -10.78 -9.85
N HIS A 288 6.23 -11.80 -9.82
CA HIS A 288 5.08 -11.76 -8.92
C HIS A 288 5.52 -12.19 -7.54
N ALA A 289 5.29 -11.34 -6.55
CA ALA A 289 5.76 -11.55 -5.18
C ALA A 289 4.74 -11.03 -4.17
N LEU A 290 4.74 -11.64 -2.99
CA LEU A 290 4.07 -11.08 -1.84
C LEU A 290 4.94 -9.96 -1.24
N PRO A 291 4.34 -8.96 -0.57
CA PRO A 291 5.09 -7.88 0.09
C PRO A 291 6.25 -8.36 0.97
N ARG A 292 6.08 -9.41 1.79
CA ARG A 292 7.18 -9.98 2.60
C ARG A 292 8.38 -10.47 1.77
N ASP A 293 8.12 -10.96 0.57
CA ASP A 293 9.18 -11.48 -0.29
C ASP A 293 9.95 -10.34 -0.96
N VAL A 294 9.25 -9.25 -1.30
CA VAL A 294 9.89 -8.01 -1.76
C VAL A 294 10.74 -7.40 -0.66
N ALA A 295 10.22 -7.30 0.57
CA ALA A 295 10.96 -6.78 1.71
C ALA A 295 12.23 -7.59 1.99
N ARG A 296 12.12 -8.93 2.01
CA ARG A 296 13.28 -9.83 2.17
C ARG A 296 14.31 -9.65 1.06
N PHE A 297 13.85 -9.57 -0.19
CA PHE A 297 14.74 -9.34 -1.33
C PHE A 297 15.48 -8.00 -1.21
N TRP A 298 14.77 -6.94 -0.81
CA TRP A 298 15.35 -5.61 -0.68
C TRP A 298 16.48 -5.55 0.35
N LEU A 299 16.23 -6.06 1.56
CA LEU A 299 17.24 -6.09 2.63
C LEU A 299 18.47 -6.91 2.27
N THR A 300 18.30 -7.98 1.50
CA THR A 300 19.39 -8.91 1.17
C THR A 300 20.27 -8.43 0.03
N HIS A 301 19.72 -7.68 -0.94
CA HIS A 301 20.40 -7.35 -2.19
C HIS A 301 20.65 -5.85 -2.38
N GLN A 302 19.86 -4.95 -1.78
CA GLN A 302 20.00 -3.51 -2.00
C GLN A 302 20.67 -2.81 -0.82
N THR A 303 20.28 -3.07 0.43
CA THR A 303 20.91 -2.41 1.59
C THR A 303 22.42 -2.68 1.67
N LYS A 304 22.86 -3.91 1.39
CA LYS A 304 24.29 -4.25 1.32
C LYS A 304 25.03 -3.50 0.23
N GLN A 305 24.35 -3.17 -0.85
CA GLN A 305 24.94 -2.49 -1.99
C GLN A 305 25.02 -0.98 -1.75
N GLU A 306 24.01 -0.40 -1.09
CA GLU A 306 24.01 0.97 -0.58
C GLU A 306 25.17 1.19 0.43
N GLU A 307 25.36 0.26 1.37
CA GLU A 307 26.49 0.29 2.32
C GLU A 307 27.84 0.24 1.59
N LEU A 308 28.01 -0.67 0.63
CA LEU A 308 29.26 -0.79 -0.14
C LEU A 308 29.57 0.46 -0.97
N THR A 309 28.56 1.18 -1.47
CA THR A 309 28.75 2.45 -2.17
C THR A 309 29.14 3.60 -1.23
N ASP A 310 28.59 3.65 -0.01
CA ASP A 310 28.90 4.71 0.96
C ASP A 310 30.34 4.59 1.52
N TYR A 311 30.90 3.37 1.58
CA TYR A 311 32.32 3.16 1.90
C TYR A 311 33.29 3.44 0.73
N ALA A 312 32.80 3.51 -0.51
CA ALA A 312 33.64 3.70 -1.69
C ALA A 312 33.85 5.18 -2.07
N GLU A 313 33.10 6.11 -1.48
CA GLU A 313 33.36 7.55 -1.61
C GLU A 313 34.25 8.05 -0.45
N PRO A 314 35.50 8.47 -0.70
CA PRO A 314 36.27 9.17 0.32
C PRO A 314 35.60 10.52 0.55
N ARG A 315 35.20 10.80 1.80
CA ARG A 315 34.78 12.14 2.23
C ARG A 315 35.91 13.13 1.94
N GLY A 316 35.84 13.78 0.79
CA GLY A 316 36.75 14.83 0.40
C GLY A 316 36.54 16.05 1.30
N HIS A 317 37.32 16.13 2.38
CA HIS A 317 37.49 17.37 3.12
C HIS A 317 38.30 18.34 2.25
N THR A 318 37.61 19.20 1.50
CA THR A 318 38.19 20.44 0.98
C THR A 318 38.33 21.43 2.13
N LEU A 319 39.51 21.43 2.75
CA LEU A 319 40.00 22.57 3.53
C LEU A 319 40.42 23.66 2.53
N HIS A 320 39.65 24.75 2.46
CA HIS A 320 40.14 26.00 1.89
C HIS A 320 40.71 26.86 3.02
N ALA A 321 42.00 27.16 2.88
CA ALA A 321 42.76 28.15 3.64
C ALA A 321 42.36 29.58 3.28
#